data_AF-G4TR43-F1
#
_entry.id   AF-G4TR43-F1
#
_cell.length_a   1.000
_cell.length_b   1.000
_cell.length_c   1.000
_cell.angle_alpha   90.00
_cell.angle_beta   90.00
_cell.angle_gamma   90.00
#
_symmetry.space_group_name_H-M   'P 1'
#
loop_
_entity.id
_entity.type
_entity.pdbx_description
1 polymer ?
#
loop_
_entity_poly.entity_id
_entity_poly.type
_entity_poly.pdbx_seq_one_letter_code
_entity_poly.pdbx_strand_id
1 'polypeptide(L)' 'MHAHLVDQKELACKEFVEALRACHADWAKKFTGGCNDAKNELNSCLRRERVERTNKHLEESKARKQAIDEKMRKWREEE' A
#
# COMPACT_ATOMS: atom_id res chain seq x y z
N MET A 1 8.96 2.59 -15.66
CA MET A 1 7.99 1.73 -14.97
C MET A 1 7.40 2.51 -13.80
N HIS A 2 6.12 2.86 -13.81
CA HIS A 2 5.31 3.13 -12.59
C HIS A 2 3.83 3.01 -12.96
N ALA A 3 3.38 1.80 -13.31
CA ALA A 3 2.02 1.59 -13.81
C ALA A 3 0.91 1.70 -12.73
N HIS A 4 1.25 1.95 -11.46
CA HIS A 4 0.27 1.86 -10.37
C HIS A 4 0.62 2.65 -9.09
N LEU A 5 1.22 3.83 -9.23
CA LEU A 5 1.27 4.84 -8.16
C LEU A 5 0.01 5.70 -8.30
N VAL A 6 -1.12 5.16 -7.84
CA VAL A 6 -2.36 5.94 -7.68
C VAL A 6 -2.10 7.00 -6.61
N ASP A 7 -2.55 8.24 -6.81
CA ASP A 7 -2.17 9.47 -6.07
C ASP A 7 -1.96 9.32 -4.55
N GLN A 8 -2.72 8.46 -3.86
CA GLN A 8 -2.54 8.21 -2.42
C GLN A 8 -1.21 7.52 -2.04
N LYS A 9 -0.70 6.63 -2.90
CA LYS A 9 0.59 5.96 -2.69
C LYS A 9 1.77 6.91 -2.90
N GLU A 10 1.63 7.85 -3.85
CA GLU A 10 2.63 8.90 -4.05
C GLU A 10 2.71 9.82 -2.84
N LEU A 11 1.61 10.08 -2.14
CA LEU A 11 1.63 10.90 -0.91
C LEU A 11 2.38 10.21 0.24
N ALA A 12 2.12 8.92 0.49
CA ALA A 12 2.73 8.20 1.62
C ALA A 12 4.23 7.91 1.42
N CYS A 13 4.66 7.68 0.18
CA CYS A 13 6.05 7.35 -0.17
C CYS A 13 6.73 8.44 -1.00
N LYS A 14 6.26 9.69 -0.90
CA LYS A 14 6.66 10.81 -1.77
C LYS A 14 8.16 11.01 -1.82
N GLU A 15 8.82 11.01 -0.66
CA GLU A 15 10.26 11.24 -0.53
C GLU A 15 11.08 10.17 -1.27
N PHE A 16 10.67 8.90 -1.20
CA PHE A 16 11.33 7.80 -1.92
C PHE A 16 11.06 7.85 -3.43
N VAL A 17 9.86 8.31 -3.82
CA VAL A 17 9.54 8.53 -5.24
C VAL A 17 10.38 9.67 -5.80
N GLU A 18 10.54 10.77 -5.07
CA GLU A 18 11.39 11.90 -5.47
C GLU A 18 12.86 11.52 -5.54
N ALA A 19 13.37 10.74 -4.57
CA ALA A 19 14.73 10.20 -4.60
C ALA A 19 14.98 9.31 -5.83
N LEU A 20 14.03 8.43 -6.17
CA LEU A 20 14.14 7.59 -7.36
C LEU A 20 14.04 8.42 -8.66
N ARG A 21 13.18 9.44 -8.69
CA ARG A 21 13.06 10.37 -9.82
C ARG A 21 14.36 11.16 -10.03
N ALA A 22 14.96 11.65 -8.94
CA ALA A 22 16.25 12.33 -8.97
C ALA A 22 17.37 11.41 -9.49
N CYS A 23 17.41 10.15 -9.04
CA CYS A 23 18.40 9.19 -9.57
C CYS A 23 18.19 8.90 -11.06
N HIS A 24 16.94 8.75 -11.49
CA HIS A 24 16.59 8.53 -12.90
C HIS A 24 16.79 9.76 -13.81
N ALA A 25 17.10 10.94 -13.26
CA ALA A 25 17.50 12.10 -14.05
C ALA A 25 18.81 11.83 -14.82
N ASP A 26 19.67 10.95 -14.31
CA ASP A 26 20.83 10.41 -15.01
C ASP A 26 20.41 9.19 -15.85
N TRP A 27 20.46 9.34 -17.17
CA TRP A 27 20.08 8.30 -18.12
C TRP A 27 20.97 7.06 -17.99
N ALA A 28 22.27 7.22 -17.75
CA ALA A 28 23.20 6.10 -17.66
C ALA A 28 22.90 5.24 -16.42
N LYS A 29 22.66 5.87 -15.27
CA LYS A 29 22.29 5.17 -14.02
C LYS A 29 20.95 4.45 -14.12
N LYS A 30 20.00 5.03 -14.85
CA LYS A 30 18.68 4.43 -15.10
C LYS A 30 18.77 3.10 -15.86
N PHE A 31 19.66 2.97 -16.83
CA PHE A 31 19.80 1.74 -17.64
C PHE A 31 20.81 0.74 -17.09
N THR A 32 21.82 1.21 -16.34
CA THR A 32 22.87 0.34 -15.78
C THR A 32 22.52 -0.24 -14.41
N GLY A 33 21.40 0.15 -13.82
CA GLY A 33 20.99 -0.30 -12.48
C GLY A 33 21.60 0.49 -11.32
N GLY A 34 22.25 1.63 -11.60
CA GLY A 34 22.82 2.53 -10.59
C GLY A 34 21.82 3.17 -9.63
N CYS A 35 20.51 2.98 -9.85
CA CYS A 35 19.42 3.46 -8.99
C CYS A 35 18.75 2.35 -8.15
N ASN A 36 19.38 1.18 -8.03
CA ASN A 36 18.77 0.04 -7.34
C ASN A 36 18.51 0.29 -5.84
N ASP A 37 19.36 1.06 -5.16
CA ASP A 37 19.17 1.35 -3.73
C ASP A 37 17.93 2.22 -3.50
N ALA A 38 17.81 3.35 -4.21
CA ALA A 38 16.61 4.19 -4.16
C ALA A 38 15.34 3.42 -4.55
N LYS A 39 15.44 2.49 -5.52
CA LYS A 39 14.35 1.59 -5.89
C LYS A 39 13.99 0.63 -4.75
N ASN A 40 14.96 0.08 -4.04
CA ASN A 40 14.74 -0.82 -2.92
C ASN A 40 14.07 -0.11 -1.74
N GLU A 41 14.47 1.13 -1.45
CA GLU A 41 13.84 1.97 -0.44
C GLU A 41 12.37 2.27 -0.78
N LEU A 42 12.10 2.69 -2.03
CA LEU A 42 10.74 2.89 -2.50
C LEU A 42 9.89 1.61 -2.38
N ASN A 43 10.44 0.46 -2.78
CA ASN A 43 9.75 -0.83 -2.66
C ASN A 43 9.45 -1.19 -1.20
N SER A 44 10.37 -0.90 -0.28
CA SER A 44 10.16 -1.11 1.16
C SER A 44 9.00 -0.26 1.69
N CYS A 45 8.96 1.02 1.32
CA CYS A 45 7.87 1.92 1.68
C CYS A 45 6.52 1.42 1.16
N LEU A 46 6.43 1.12 -0.15
CA LEU A 46 5.21 0.61 -0.77
C LEU A 46 4.77 -0.74 -0.19
N ARG A 47 5.72 -1.58 0.22
CA ARG A 47 5.43 -2.86 0.89
C ARG A 47 4.79 -2.63 2.24
N ARG A 48 5.30 -1.68 3.03
CA ARG A 48 4.73 -1.30 4.34
C ARG A 48 3.32 -0.74 4.18
N GLU A 49 3.12 0.22 3.28
CA GLU A 49 1.79 0.79 3.00
C GLU A 49 0.78 -0.30 2.61
N ARG A 50 1.21 -1.26 1.78
CA ARG A 50 0.37 -2.41 1.41
C ARG A 50 -0.04 -3.24 2.64
N VAL A 51 0.88 -3.50 3.57
CA VAL A 51 0.59 -4.25 4.80
C VAL A 51 -0.41 -3.49 5.65
N GLU A 52 -0.17 -2.20 5.90
CA GLU A 52 -1.04 -1.36 6.72
C GLU A 52 -2.48 -1.33 6.18
N ARG A 53 -2.62 -1.11 4.87
CA ARG A 53 -3.93 -1.14 4.21
C ARG A 53 -4.59 -2.52 4.32
N THR A 54 -3.84 -3.60 4.09
CA THR A 54 -4.37 -4.96 4.23
C THR A 54 -4.84 -5.21 5.66
N ASN A 55 -4.09 -4.79 6.68
CA ASN A 55 -4.48 -4.92 8.08
C ASN A 55 -5.75 -4.13 8.38
N LYS A 56 -5.86 -2.89 7.91
CA LYS A 56 -7.08 -2.08 8.05
C LYS A 56 -8.29 -2.80 7.44
N HIS A 57 -8.16 -3.32 6.22
CA HIS A 57 -9.24 -4.05 5.55
C HIS A 57 -9.62 -5.34 6.31
N LEU A 58 -8.66 -6.02 6.91
CA LEU A 58 -8.91 -7.20 7.74
C LEU A 58 -9.73 -6.83 8.99
N GLU A 59 -9.33 -5.78 9.72
CA GLU A 59 -10.07 -5.34 10.91
C GLU A 59 -11.48 -4.87 10.58
N GLU A 60 -11.64 -4.08 9.51
CA GLU A 60 -12.97 -3.69 9.04
C GLU A 60 -13.82 -4.89 8.62
N SER A 61 -13.21 -5.90 7.99
CA SER A 61 -13.91 -7.12 7.59
C SER A 61 -14.39 -7.92 8.81
N LYS A 62 -13.55 -8.05 9.84
CA LYS A 62 -13.92 -8.69 11.11
C LYS A 62 -15.07 -7.94 11.79
N ALA A 63 -14.99 -6.62 11.88
CA ALA A 63 -16.04 -5.79 12.47
C ALA A 63 -17.38 -5.95 11.73
N ARG A 64 -17.35 -5.92 10.38
CA ARG A 64 -18.54 -6.16 9.55
C ARG A 64 -19.12 -7.55 9.78
N LYS A 65 -18.27 -8.58 9.84
CA LYS A 65 -18.71 -9.96 10.09
C LYS A 65 -19.36 -10.10 11.47
N GLN A 66 -18.75 -9.56 12.52
CA GLN A 66 -19.31 -9.58 13.88
C GLN A 66 -20.68 -8.88 13.93
N ALA A 67 -20.81 -7.72 13.28
CA ALA A 67 -22.09 -7.00 13.23
C ALA A 67 -23.18 -7.79 12.48
N ILE A 68 -22.83 -8.49 11.41
CA ILE A 68 -23.75 -9.38 10.69
C ILE A 68 -24.14 -10.57 11.57
N ASP A 69 -23.15 -11.25 12.16
CA ASP A 69 -23.38 -12.44 13.01
C ASP A 69 -24.27 -12.10 14.21
N GLU A 70 -24.06 -10.95 14.86
CA GLU A 70 -24.90 -10.47 15.95
C GLU A 70 -26.34 -10.19 15.50
N LYS A 71 -26.51 -9.49 14.37
CA LYS A 71 -27.84 -9.25 13.80
C LYS A 71 -28.55 -10.57 13.49
N MET A 72 -27.88 -11.50 12.83
CA MET A 72 -28.45 -12.81 12.48
C MET A 72 -28.80 -13.64 13.72
N ARG A 73 -28.04 -13.51 14.83
CA ARG A 73 -28.38 -14.15 16.11
C ARG A 73 -29.68 -13.58 16.68
N LYS A 74 -29.84 -12.26 16.73
CA LYS A 74 -31.07 -11.61 17.23
C LYS A 74 -32.29 -12.00 16.42
N TRP A 75 -32.18 -12.00 15.08
CA TRP A 75 -33.27 -12.45 14.20
C TRP A 75 -33.74 -13.87 14.50
N ARG A 76 -32.81 -14.80 14.76
CA ARG A 76 -33.14 -16.19 15.13
C ARG A 76 -33.73 -16.34 16.54
N GLU A 77 -33.49 -15.40 17.44
CA GLU A 77 -34.04 -15.40 18.80
C GLU A 77 -35.44 -14.76 18.85
N GLU A 78 -35.78 -13.93 17.85
CA GLU A 78 -37.09 -13.27 17.69
C GLU A 78 -38.09 -14.10 16.85
N GLU A 79 -37.63 -15.13 16.12
CA GLU A 79 -38.44 -16.16 15.44
C GLU A 79 -38.84 -17.30 16.38
#